data_AF-F9FBC5-F1
#
_entry.id   AF-F9FBC5-F1
#
_cell.length_a   1.000
_cell.length_b   1.000
_cell.length_c   1.000
_cell.angle_alpha   90.00
_cell.angle_beta   90.00
_cell.angle_gamma   90.00
#
_symmetry.space_group_name_H-M   'P 1'
#
loop_
_entity.id
_entity.type
_entity.pdbx_description
1 polymer ?
#
loop_
_entity_poly.entity_id
_entity_poly.type
_entity_poly.pdbx_seq_one_letter_code
_entity_poly.pdbx_strand_id
1 'polypeptide(L)'
;MGGRIDCYLDIVSFYSYVGYADLRQNISKLAAHGVKVKLGNRPPWVLKAKGEYLARDSFRAAERLGVPYQGSPPDIVAIAKTVSPLRALHFIKENYPESTYLAAIRFLFHKIWLPPHVNLAEDEKLIAALKEATDELDGGSGKKLFSDEDVEKIMNGRESMKERVKDLTGEAVQKGAFGAPWLIVTRDDSKSEAFFGSDRFNHIYRFLGVPFKDVEILPPSKL
;
A
#
# COMPACT_ATOMS: atom_id res chain seq x y z
N MET A 1 -3.28 27.55 13.42
CA MET A 1 -4.63 27.12 13.00
C MET A 1 -5.23 26.29 14.12
N GLY A 2 -6.41 26.66 14.64
CA GLY A 2 -7.08 25.87 15.69
C GLY A 2 -7.77 24.62 15.13
N GLY A 3 -8.30 23.76 16.01
CA GLY A 3 -9.01 22.56 15.58
C GLY A 3 -9.60 21.74 16.72
N ARG A 4 -10.17 20.57 16.39
CA ARG A 4 -10.70 19.62 17.37
C ARG A 4 -10.40 18.18 16.96
N ILE A 5 -10.06 17.35 17.94
CA ILE A 5 -9.96 15.88 17.82
C ILE A 5 -11.05 15.27 18.70
N ASP A 6 -11.95 14.48 18.12
CA ASP A 6 -12.85 13.61 18.87
C ASP A 6 -12.31 12.18 18.85
N CYS A 7 -11.89 11.68 20.01
CA CYS A 7 -11.33 10.35 20.17
C CYS A 7 -12.33 9.42 20.84
N TYR A 8 -12.77 8.41 20.11
CA TYR A 8 -13.66 7.36 20.58
C TYR A 8 -12.84 6.16 21.05
N LEU A 9 -13.07 5.73 22.30
CA LEU A 9 -12.24 4.74 22.99
C LEU A 9 -13.12 3.65 23.60
N ASP A 10 -12.58 2.43 23.60
CA ASP A 10 -13.09 1.30 24.38
C ASP A 10 -11.98 0.79 25.30
N ILE A 11 -12.28 0.60 26.59
CA ILE A 11 -11.30 0.17 27.59
C ILE A 11 -10.81 -1.28 27.37
N VAL A 12 -11.58 -2.11 26.65
CA VAL A 12 -11.11 -3.47 26.30
C VAL A 12 -10.20 -3.48 25.07
N SER A 13 -10.14 -2.38 24.32
CA SER A 13 -9.30 -2.24 23.13
C SER A 13 -7.90 -1.78 23.52
N PHE A 14 -6.91 -2.64 23.35
CA PHE A 14 -5.51 -2.26 23.50
C PHE A 14 -5.12 -1.09 22.58
N TYR A 15 -5.66 -1.03 21.36
CA TYR A 15 -5.39 0.07 20.44
C TYR A 15 -6.02 1.39 20.88
N SER A 16 -7.16 1.34 21.60
CA SER A 16 -7.69 2.53 22.27
C SER A 16 -6.75 3.00 23.39
N TYR A 17 -6.18 2.09 24.18
CA TYR A 17 -5.17 2.46 25.18
C TYR A 17 -3.92 3.10 24.54
N VAL A 18 -3.39 2.53 23.45
CA VAL A 18 -2.24 3.08 22.72
C VAL A 18 -2.55 4.48 22.18
N GLY A 19 -3.69 4.67 21.51
CA GLY A 19 -4.10 5.98 20.99
C GLY A 19 -4.30 7.02 22.10
N TYR A 20 -4.89 6.62 23.22
CA TYR A 20 -4.99 7.46 24.42
C TYR A 20 -3.61 7.85 24.97
N ALA A 21 -2.69 6.88 25.08
CA ALA A 21 -1.35 7.11 25.62
C ALA A 21 -0.55 8.12 24.78
N ASP A 22 -0.66 8.06 23.45
CA ASP A 22 -0.04 9.01 22.53
C ASP A 22 -0.67 10.42 22.65
N LEU A 23 -2.00 10.51 22.60
CA LEU A 23 -2.71 11.79 22.77
C LEU A 23 -2.38 12.44 24.12
N ARG A 24 -2.31 11.67 25.20
CA ARG A 24 -1.97 12.17 26.54
C ARG A 24 -0.60 12.85 26.58
N GLN A 25 0.39 12.30 25.88
CA GLN A 25 1.74 12.87 25.82
C GLN A 25 1.79 14.17 25.00
N ASN A 26 0.86 14.34 24.06
CA ASN A 26 0.89 15.42 23.07
C ASN A 26 -0.20 16.48 23.27
N ILE A 27 -1.13 16.32 24.22
CA ILE A 27 -2.28 17.23 24.44
C ILE A 27 -1.86 18.69 24.65
N SER A 28 -0.80 18.95 25.42
CA SER A 28 -0.34 20.33 25.67
C SER A 28 0.25 20.96 24.41
N LYS A 29 0.99 20.18 23.61
CA LYS A 29 1.53 20.63 22.31
C LYS A 29 0.40 20.92 21.33
N LEU A 30 -0.59 20.03 21.25
CA LEU A 30 -1.81 20.23 20.44
C LEU A 30 -2.59 21.49 20.88
N ALA A 31 -2.73 21.71 22.19
CA ALA A 31 -3.38 22.89 22.72
C ALA A 31 -2.62 24.19 22.41
N ALA A 32 -1.29 24.15 22.36
CA ALA A 32 -0.46 25.30 21.94
C ALA A 32 -0.70 25.69 20.47
N HIS A 33 -1.15 24.74 19.64
CA HIS A 33 -1.64 25.00 18.28
C HIS A 33 -3.14 25.36 18.22
N GLY A 34 -3.83 25.45 19.36
CA GLY A 34 -5.26 25.73 19.43
C GLY A 34 -6.15 24.52 19.11
N VAL A 35 -5.62 23.29 19.20
CA VAL A 35 -6.38 22.05 18.99
C VAL A 35 -6.93 21.53 20.31
N LYS A 36 -8.26 21.38 20.39
CA LYS A 36 -8.95 20.80 21.57
C LYS A 36 -9.16 19.30 21.39
N VAL A 37 -8.79 18.49 22.37
CA VAL A 37 -9.01 17.04 22.36
C VAL A 37 -10.22 16.71 23.24
N LYS A 38 -11.18 15.95 22.70
CA LYS A 38 -12.36 15.43 23.41
C LYS A 38 -12.33 13.90 23.40
N LEU A 39 -12.44 13.29 24.58
CA LEU A 39 -12.51 11.84 24.75
C LEU A 39 -13.96 11.43 25.05
N GLY A 40 -14.50 10.39 24.41
CA GLY A 40 -15.85 9.88 24.71
C GLY A 40 -16.34 8.77 23.78
N ASN A 41 -17.32 7.96 24.21
CA ASN A 41 -17.72 6.75 23.50
C ASN A 41 -19.03 6.91 22.67
N ARG A 42 -19.04 6.36 21.45
CA ARG A 42 -20.20 5.85 20.71
C ARG A 42 -19.70 4.76 19.76
N PRO A 43 -20.20 3.51 19.85
CA PRO A 43 -19.70 2.40 19.04
C PRO A 43 -20.16 2.53 17.57
N PRO A 44 -19.26 2.48 16.58
CA PRO A 44 -19.63 2.46 15.17
C PRO A 44 -19.53 1.05 14.59
N TRP A 45 -20.66 0.44 14.20
CA TRP A 45 -20.63 -0.83 13.47
C TRP A 45 -21.58 -0.83 12.27
N VAL A 46 -21.09 -0.36 11.12
CA VAL A 46 -21.73 -0.63 9.82
C VAL A 46 -20.63 -0.79 8.77
N LEU A 47 -20.69 -1.85 7.95
CA LEU A 47 -19.76 -2.10 6.83
C LEU A 47 -19.66 -0.90 5.86
N LYS A 48 -20.74 -0.12 5.74
CA LYS A 48 -20.80 1.15 4.98
C LYS A 48 -19.83 2.20 5.51
N ALA A 49 -19.73 2.36 6.83
CA ALA A 49 -18.82 3.34 7.45
C ALA A 49 -17.35 3.02 7.14
N LYS A 50 -17.00 1.73 7.02
CA LYS A 50 -15.65 1.31 6.60
C LYS A 50 -15.35 1.75 5.18
N GLY A 51 -16.29 1.59 4.25
CA GLY A 51 -16.12 2.04 2.86
C GLY A 51 -15.92 3.55 2.76
N GLU A 52 -16.76 4.34 3.44
CA GLU A 52 -16.65 5.81 3.47
C GLU A 52 -15.34 6.29 4.12
N TYR A 53 -14.88 5.60 5.17
CA TYR A 53 -13.59 5.87 5.79
C TYR A 53 -12.43 5.60 4.81
N LEU A 54 -12.39 4.42 4.19
CA LEU A 54 -11.31 4.04 3.26
C LEU A 54 -11.24 4.98 2.06
N ALA A 55 -12.37 5.46 1.54
CA ALA A 55 -12.38 6.44 0.46
C ALA A 55 -11.62 7.72 0.82
N ARG A 56 -11.71 8.20 2.08
CA ARG A 56 -10.96 9.37 2.56
C ARG A 56 -9.52 9.02 2.94
N ASP A 57 -9.33 7.86 3.55
CA ASP A 57 -8.03 7.43 4.04
C ASP A 57 -7.04 7.12 2.91
N SER A 58 -7.52 6.58 1.79
CA SER A 58 -6.69 6.39 0.59
C SER A 58 -6.08 7.69 0.07
N PHE A 59 -6.81 8.82 0.13
CA PHE A 59 -6.24 10.13 -0.22
C PHE A 59 -5.15 10.55 0.76
N ARG A 60 -5.35 10.38 2.07
CA ARG A 60 -4.31 10.68 3.08
C ARG A 60 -3.06 9.82 2.87
N ALA A 61 -3.26 8.53 2.58
CA ALA A 61 -2.17 7.60 2.33
C ALA A 61 -1.35 7.99 1.09
N ALA A 62 -2.02 8.41 0.01
CA ALA A 62 -1.39 8.88 -1.22
C ALA A 62 -0.69 10.23 -1.03
N GLU A 63 -1.34 11.20 -0.40
CA GLU A 63 -0.80 12.54 -0.11
C GLU A 63 0.50 12.46 0.70
N ARG A 64 0.54 11.59 1.71
CA ARG A 64 1.76 11.33 2.52
C ARG A 64 2.97 10.93 1.66
N LEU A 65 2.75 10.29 0.52
CA LEU A 65 3.79 9.79 -0.38
C LEU A 65 3.92 10.64 -1.67
N GLY A 66 3.17 11.74 -1.80
CA GLY A 66 3.15 12.55 -3.02
C GLY A 66 2.58 11.82 -4.24
N VAL A 67 1.79 10.76 -4.05
CA VAL A 67 1.17 10.00 -5.15
C VAL A 67 -0.04 10.78 -5.67
N PRO A 68 -0.17 11.03 -6.99
CA PRO A 68 -1.26 11.83 -7.57
C PRO A 68 -2.58 11.03 -7.67
N TYR A 69 -3.04 10.48 -6.55
CA TYR A 69 -4.23 9.64 -6.47
C TYR A 69 -5.51 10.45 -6.71
N GLN A 70 -6.39 9.96 -7.60
CA GLN A 70 -7.63 10.65 -7.99
C GLN A 70 -8.90 9.87 -7.63
N GLY A 71 -8.76 8.80 -6.84
CA GLY A 71 -9.86 7.94 -6.43
C GLY A 71 -9.67 6.48 -6.85
N SER A 72 -10.44 5.60 -6.24
CA SER A 72 -10.42 4.17 -6.57
C SER A 72 -11.11 3.94 -7.93
N PRO A 73 -10.76 2.85 -8.64
CA PRO A 73 -11.53 2.41 -9.79
C PRO A 73 -13.03 2.26 -9.48
N PRO A 74 -13.92 2.65 -10.41
CA PRO A 74 -15.37 2.54 -10.22
C PRO A 74 -15.85 1.11 -9.95
N ASP A 75 -15.25 0.12 -10.62
CA ASP A 75 -15.53 -1.32 -10.41
C ASP A 75 -14.31 -2.04 -9.85
N ILE A 76 -14.04 -1.79 -8.56
CA ILE A 76 -12.92 -2.43 -7.85
C ILE A 76 -13.09 -3.95 -7.77
N VAL A 77 -14.32 -4.49 -7.80
CA VAL A 77 -14.59 -5.93 -7.68
C VAL A 77 -14.16 -6.66 -8.94
N ALA A 78 -14.43 -6.11 -10.12
CA ALA A 78 -13.93 -6.65 -11.38
C ALA A 78 -12.39 -6.62 -11.42
N ILE A 79 -11.78 -5.50 -11.02
CA ILE A 79 -10.32 -5.31 -11.04
C ILE A 79 -9.60 -6.20 -10.02
N ALA A 80 -10.24 -6.53 -8.89
CA ALA A 80 -9.67 -7.39 -7.86
C ALA A 80 -9.38 -8.84 -8.34
N LYS A 81 -9.83 -9.22 -9.55
CA LYS A 81 -9.54 -10.54 -10.16
C LYS A 81 -8.12 -10.58 -10.75
N THR A 82 -7.11 -10.51 -9.91
CA THR A 82 -5.71 -10.29 -10.31
C THR A 82 -4.90 -11.55 -10.64
N VAL A 83 -5.52 -12.74 -10.72
CA VAL A 83 -4.79 -14.01 -10.93
C VAL A 83 -3.95 -14.01 -12.22
N SER A 84 -4.54 -13.63 -13.35
CA SER A 84 -3.84 -13.55 -14.65
C SER A 84 -2.67 -12.54 -14.64
N PRO A 85 -2.87 -11.26 -14.23
CA PRO A 85 -1.76 -10.30 -14.20
C PRO A 85 -0.69 -10.62 -13.15
N LEU A 86 -1.04 -11.23 -12.01
CA LEU A 86 -0.03 -11.69 -11.04
C LEU A 86 0.85 -12.81 -11.62
N ARG A 87 0.25 -13.78 -12.33
CA ARG A 87 1.00 -14.81 -13.04
C ARG A 87 1.94 -14.22 -14.09
N ALA A 88 1.49 -13.22 -14.85
CA ALA A 88 2.34 -12.51 -15.82
C ALA A 88 3.53 -11.81 -15.12
N LEU A 89 3.30 -11.13 -14.00
CA LEU A 89 4.38 -10.51 -13.21
C LEU A 89 5.38 -11.55 -12.68
N HIS A 90 4.92 -12.72 -12.25
CA HIS A 90 5.81 -13.80 -11.84
C HIS A 90 6.64 -14.35 -13.01
N PHE A 91 6.05 -14.50 -14.19
CA PHE A 91 6.78 -14.91 -15.38
C PHE A 91 7.85 -13.88 -15.74
N ILE A 92 7.52 -12.59 -15.68
CA ILE A 92 8.48 -11.50 -15.91
C ILE A 92 9.62 -11.58 -14.91
N LYS A 93 9.33 -11.79 -13.62
CA LYS A 93 10.33 -11.90 -12.54
C LYS A 93 11.35 -13.01 -12.79
N GLU A 94 10.93 -14.14 -13.36
CA GLU A 94 11.80 -15.30 -13.57
C GLU A 94 12.60 -15.24 -14.88
N ASN A 95 12.16 -14.47 -15.87
CA ASN A 95 12.72 -14.52 -17.24
C ASN A 95 13.34 -13.21 -17.72
N TYR A 96 13.17 -12.11 -16.99
CA TYR A 96 13.68 -10.78 -17.36
C TYR A 96 14.52 -10.19 -16.23
N PRO A 97 15.37 -9.17 -16.52
CA PRO A 97 16.12 -8.48 -15.48
C PRO A 97 15.23 -7.94 -14.36
N GLU A 98 15.75 -7.91 -13.13
CA GLU A 98 14.99 -7.43 -11.96
C GLU A 98 14.46 -6.00 -12.16
N SER A 99 15.24 -5.11 -12.79
CA SER A 99 14.80 -3.76 -13.13
C SER A 99 13.57 -3.74 -14.05
N THR A 100 13.49 -4.65 -15.02
CA THR A 100 12.32 -4.81 -15.90
C THR A 100 11.10 -5.27 -15.10
N TYR A 101 11.27 -6.23 -14.20
CA TYR A 101 10.19 -6.68 -13.30
C TYR A 101 9.69 -5.53 -12.40
N LEU A 102 10.58 -4.77 -11.79
CA LEU A 102 10.25 -3.64 -10.92
C LEU A 102 9.55 -2.50 -11.69
N ALA A 103 9.97 -2.24 -12.93
CA ALA A 103 9.29 -1.29 -13.80
C ALA A 103 7.89 -1.78 -14.21
N ALA A 104 7.76 -3.08 -14.54
CA ALA A 104 6.48 -3.69 -14.92
C ALA A 104 5.46 -3.65 -13.77
N ILE A 105 5.83 -4.05 -12.56
CA ILE A 105 4.92 -4.00 -11.40
C ILE A 105 4.47 -2.57 -11.10
N ARG A 106 5.38 -1.60 -11.18
CA ARG A 106 5.06 -0.17 -11.01
C ARG A 106 4.08 0.30 -12.09
N PHE A 107 4.29 -0.08 -13.34
CA PHE A 107 3.42 0.26 -14.45
C PHE A 107 2.00 -0.35 -14.31
N LEU A 108 1.90 -1.61 -13.91
CA LEU A 108 0.59 -2.25 -13.68
C LEU A 108 -0.14 -1.63 -12.47
N PHE A 109 0.58 -1.25 -11.41
CA PHE A 109 -0.01 -0.48 -10.32
C PHE A 109 -0.56 0.87 -10.80
N HIS A 110 0.19 1.60 -11.62
CA HIS A 110 -0.27 2.86 -12.21
C HIS A 110 -1.56 2.65 -13.01
N LYS A 111 -1.60 1.65 -13.89
CA LYS A 111 -2.80 1.34 -14.71
C LYS A 111 -4.02 0.96 -13.88
N ILE A 112 -3.84 0.32 -12.74
CA ILE A 112 -4.96 0.01 -11.84
C ILE A 112 -5.37 1.25 -11.04
N TRP A 113 -4.44 1.92 -10.37
CA TRP A 113 -4.75 2.86 -9.29
C TRP A 113 -4.81 4.33 -9.70
N LEU A 114 -4.35 4.68 -10.90
CA LEU A 114 -4.47 6.02 -11.46
C LEU A 114 -5.36 6.02 -12.72
N PRO A 115 -6.12 7.09 -12.96
CA PRO A 115 -6.94 7.20 -14.15
C PRO A 115 -6.09 7.39 -15.42
N PRO A 116 -6.52 6.84 -16.58
CA PRO A 116 -7.69 5.98 -16.74
C PRO A 116 -7.45 4.57 -16.15
N HIS A 117 -8.34 4.14 -15.24
CA HIS A 117 -8.23 2.84 -14.57
C HIS A 117 -8.45 1.69 -15.55
N VAL A 118 -7.58 0.69 -15.51
CA VAL A 118 -7.58 -0.46 -16.43
C VAL A 118 -7.83 -1.75 -15.66
N ASN A 119 -8.82 -2.52 -16.13
CA ASN A 119 -9.05 -3.87 -15.63
C ASN A 119 -8.06 -4.86 -16.26
N LEU A 120 -6.95 -5.09 -15.58
CA LEU A 120 -5.90 -6.02 -16.03
C LEU A 120 -6.27 -7.51 -15.89
N ALA A 121 -7.48 -7.84 -15.40
CA ALA A 121 -8.00 -9.20 -15.44
C ALA A 121 -8.42 -9.64 -16.86
N GLU A 122 -8.68 -8.68 -17.75
CA GLU A 122 -8.99 -8.93 -19.15
C GLU A 122 -7.70 -9.02 -19.97
N ASP A 123 -7.53 -10.11 -20.71
CA ASP A 123 -6.27 -10.41 -21.41
C ASP A 123 -5.93 -9.32 -22.45
N GLU A 124 -6.91 -8.80 -23.17
CA GLU A 124 -6.71 -7.73 -24.17
C GLU A 124 -6.16 -6.46 -23.52
N LYS A 125 -6.67 -6.11 -22.31
CA LYS A 125 -6.21 -4.95 -21.55
C LYS A 125 -4.84 -5.17 -20.92
N LEU A 126 -4.55 -6.40 -20.47
CA LEU A 126 -3.22 -6.75 -19.97
C LEU A 126 -2.18 -6.70 -21.10
N ILE A 127 -2.49 -7.23 -22.28
CA ILE A 127 -1.63 -7.15 -23.48
C ILE A 127 -1.35 -5.69 -23.83
N ALA A 128 -2.40 -4.86 -23.90
CA ALA A 128 -2.24 -3.43 -24.18
C ALA A 128 -1.35 -2.74 -23.13
N ALA A 129 -1.57 -3.01 -21.84
CA ALA A 129 -0.74 -2.46 -20.77
C ALA A 129 0.72 -2.91 -20.86
N LEU A 130 1.00 -4.18 -21.17
CA LEU A 130 2.36 -4.68 -21.34
C LEU A 130 3.07 -4.05 -22.56
N LYS A 131 2.36 -3.88 -23.69
CA LYS A 131 2.88 -3.15 -24.86
C LYS A 131 3.12 -1.67 -24.58
N GLU A 132 2.32 -1.08 -23.68
CA GLU A 132 2.48 0.31 -23.28
C GLU A 132 3.65 0.51 -22.30
N ALA A 133 4.00 -0.51 -21.52
CA ALA A 133 4.89 -0.42 -20.38
C ALA A 133 6.28 0.14 -20.71
N THR A 134 6.73 1.07 -19.87
CA THR A 134 8.02 1.77 -19.97
C THR A 134 8.85 1.64 -18.70
N ASP A 135 10.16 1.83 -18.85
CA ASP A 135 11.14 1.84 -17.76
C ASP A 135 10.88 2.89 -16.68
N GLU A 136 10.20 3.99 -17.03
CA GLU A 136 9.79 5.07 -16.13
C GLU A 136 8.36 5.55 -16.44
N LEU A 137 7.66 6.08 -15.42
CA LEU A 137 6.29 6.61 -15.55
C LEU A 137 6.23 8.14 -15.62
N ASP A 138 7.20 8.83 -15.00
CA ASP A 138 7.12 10.26 -14.69
C ASP A 138 8.35 11.02 -15.22
N GLY A 139 8.48 11.10 -16.56
CA GLY A 139 9.49 11.97 -17.21
C GLY A 139 10.84 11.33 -17.56
N GLY A 140 10.89 10.01 -17.66
CA GLY A 140 12.10 9.25 -18.00
C GLY A 140 12.36 9.00 -19.49
N SER A 141 13.23 8.02 -19.77
CA SER A 141 13.63 7.67 -21.14
C SER A 141 12.45 7.20 -22.02
N GLY A 142 11.36 6.74 -21.39
CA GLY A 142 10.16 6.27 -22.08
C GLY A 142 10.41 4.99 -22.87
N LYS A 143 11.51 4.28 -22.57
CA LYS A 143 11.91 3.08 -23.30
C LYS A 143 10.92 1.96 -23.00
N LYS A 144 10.42 1.33 -24.06
CA LYS A 144 9.55 0.16 -23.97
C LYS A 144 10.25 -0.97 -23.21
N LEU A 145 9.51 -1.59 -22.29
CA LEU A 145 9.99 -2.72 -21.51
C LEU A 145 10.01 -4.02 -22.33
N PHE A 146 9.07 -4.18 -23.26
CA PHE A 146 8.79 -5.43 -23.96
C PHE A 146 8.60 -5.17 -25.46
N SER A 147 9.16 -6.03 -26.30
CA SER A 147 8.76 -6.14 -27.71
C SER A 147 7.41 -6.84 -27.85
N ASP A 148 6.84 -6.88 -29.06
CA ASP A 148 5.61 -7.67 -29.31
C ASP A 148 5.84 -9.16 -29.02
N GLU A 149 7.01 -9.71 -29.36
CA GLU A 149 7.37 -11.10 -29.06
C GLU A 149 7.53 -11.33 -27.55
N ASP A 150 8.04 -10.36 -26.80
CA ASP A 150 8.10 -10.45 -25.34
C ASP A 150 6.70 -10.50 -24.72
N VAL A 151 5.78 -9.66 -25.20
CA VAL A 151 4.40 -9.68 -24.71
C VAL A 151 3.73 -11.02 -25.00
N GLU A 152 3.93 -11.58 -26.20
CA GLU A 152 3.44 -12.92 -26.53
C GLU A 152 4.03 -13.99 -25.61
N LYS A 153 5.35 -13.97 -25.37
CA LYS A 153 6.03 -14.89 -24.44
C LYS A 153 5.48 -14.77 -23.02
N ILE A 154 5.31 -13.55 -22.51
CA ILE A 154 4.77 -13.29 -21.17
C ILE A 154 3.36 -13.83 -21.05
N MET A 155 2.51 -13.55 -22.03
CA MET A 155 1.13 -14.02 -22.03
C MET A 155 1.10 -15.55 -22.08
N ASN A 156 1.80 -16.19 -23.02
CA ASN A 156 1.80 -17.66 -23.12
C ASN A 156 2.44 -18.33 -21.90
N GLY A 157 3.48 -17.72 -21.33
CA GLY A 157 4.23 -18.22 -20.20
C GLY A 157 3.53 -18.10 -18.86
N ARG A 158 2.59 -17.17 -18.69
CA ARG A 158 1.95 -16.88 -17.38
C ARG A 158 1.28 -18.09 -16.74
N GLU A 159 0.68 -19.00 -17.51
CA GLU A 159 -0.01 -20.16 -16.91
C GLU A 159 0.96 -21.10 -16.18
N SER A 160 2.22 -21.17 -16.61
CA SER A 160 3.26 -21.95 -15.91
C SER A 160 3.54 -21.43 -14.49
N MET A 161 3.16 -20.19 -14.19
CA MET A 161 3.36 -19.56 -12.88
C MET A 161 2.22 -19.86 -11.89
N LYS A 162 1.22 -20.66 -12.26
CA LYS A 162 0.06 -20.96 -11.41
C LYS A 162 0.45 -21.52 -10.05
N GLU A 163 1.21 -22.62 -10.03
CA GLU A 163 1.62 -23.24 -8.77
C GLU A 163 2.58 -22.33 -8.00
N ARG A 164 3.47 -21.60 -8.70
CA ARG A 164 4.37 -20.64 -8.07
C ARG A 164 3.63 -19.53 -7.29
N VAL A 165 2.61 -18.93 -7.90
CA VAL A 165 1.76 -17.91 -7.25
C VAL A 165 1.02 -18.50 -6.05
N LYS A 166 0.48 -19.70 -6.19
CA LYS A 166 -0.22 -20.41 -5.12
C LYS A 166 0.69 -20.72 -3.94
N ASP A 167 1.90 -21.22 -4.20
CA ASP A 167 2.88 -21.59 -3.17
C ASP A 167 3.36 -20.36 -2.41
N LEU A 168 3.68 -19.27 -3.10
CA LEU A 168 4.09 -18.01 -2.45
C LEU A 168 2.97 -17.39 -1.61
N THR A 169 1.73 -17.47 -2.10
CA THR A 169 0.56 -17.05 -1.31
C THR A 169 0.40 -17.94 -0.08
N GLY A 170 0.57 -19.26 -0.24
CA GLY A 170 0.53 -20.23 0.85
C GLY A 170 1.63 -19.99 1.90
N GLU A 171 2.84 -19.67 1.47
CA GLU A 171 3.96 -19.31 2.36
C GLU A 171 3.62 -18.07 3.18
N ALA A 172 3.05 -17.02 2.56
CA ALA A 172 2.63 -15.82 3.28
C ALA A 172 1.56 -16.15 4.34
N VAL A 173 0.56 -16.98 4.00
CA VAL A 173 -0.48 -17.44 4.93
C VAL A 173 0.12 -18.27 6.07
N GLN A 174 1.05 -19.19 5.79
CA GLN A 174 1.77 -19.95 6.82
C GLN A 174 2.57 -19.05 7.76
N LYS A 175 3.05 -17.91 7.25
CA LYS A 175 3.70 -16.85 8.03
C LYS A 175 2.71 -15.88 8.69
N GLY A 176 1.41 -16.19 8.71
CA GLY A 176 0.38 -15.45 9.43
C GLY A 176 -0.32 -14.35 8.64
N ALA A 177 -0.08 -14.21 7.34
CA ALA A 177 -0.72 -13.17 6.54
C ALA A 177 -2.25 -13.33 6.49
N PHE A 178 -2.96 -12.25 6.82
CA PHE A 178 -4.42 -12.15 6.74
C PHE A 178 -4.89 -11.00 5.81
N GLY A 179 -3.95 -10.33 5.14
CA GLY A 179 -4.21 -9.20 4.26
C GLY A 179 -2.93 -8.73 3.56
N ALA A 180 -3.03 -7.67 2.77
CA ALA A 180 -1.91 -7.06 2.05
C ALA A 180 -1.82 -5.53 2.31
N PRO A 181 -0.61 -4.94 2.28
CA PRO A 181 0.68 -5.62 2.19
C PRO A 181 1.02 -6.36 3.51
N TRP A 182 1.72 -7.48 3.39
CA TRP A 182 2.29 -8.25 4.49
C TRP A 182 3.80 -8.31 4.31
N LEU A 183 4.53 -7.76 5.28
CA LEU A 183 5.98 -7.56 5.20
C LEU A 183 6.65 -8.48 6.21
N ILE A 184 7.47 -9.41 5.74
CA ILE A 184 8.39 -10.16 6.60
C ILE A 184 9.73 -9.48 6.55
N VAL A 185 10.15 -8.89 7.66
CA VAL A 185 11.41 -8.15 7.78
C VAL A 185 12.39 -9.02 8.53
N THR A 186 13.57 -9.26 7.95
CA THR A 186 14.63 -10.09 8.53
C THR A 186 15.89 -9.27 8.74
N ARG A 187 16.50 -9.40 9.91
CA ARG A 187 17.75 -8.75 10.29
C ARG A 187 18.98 -9.55 9.88
N ASP A 188 20.15 -8.93 10.00
CA ASP A 188 21.47 -9.56 9.86
C ASP A 188 21.71 -10.68 10.89
N ASP A 189 21.15 -10.57 12.10
CA ASP A 189 21.16 -11.61 13.13
C ASP A 189 20.15 -12.75 12.88
N SER A 190 19.58 -12.83 11.67
CA SER A 190 18.58 -13.82 11.24
C SER A 190 17.26 -13.81 12.00
N LYS A 191 16.98 -12.79 12.84
CA LYS A 191 15.65 -12.62 13.44
C LYS A 191 14.69 -12.02 12.44
N SER A 192 13.45 -12.52 12.42
CA SER A 192 12.38 -12.05 11.55
C SER A 192 11.13 -11.64 12.33
N GLU A 193 10.46 -10.58 11.87
CA GLU A 193 9.16 -10.13 12.38
C GLU A 193 8.24 -9.74 11.23
N ALA A 194 6.93 -9.92 11.42
CA ALA A 194 5.91 -9.65 10.42
C ALA A 194 5.18 -8.33 10.72
N PHE A 195 4.94 -7.52 9.68
CA PHE A 195 4.23 -6.25 9.75
C PHE A 195 3.12 -6.19 8.70
N PHE A 196 1.90 -5.84 9.13
CA PHE A 196 0.74 -5.68 8.26
C PHE A 196 0.43 -4.20 8.00
N GLY A 197 0.22 -3.84 6.73
CA GLY A 197 -0.20 -2.50 6.32
C GLY A 197 0.94 -1.61 5.83
N SER A 198 0.58 -0.48 5.23
CA SER A 198 1.51 0.51 4.64
C SER A 198 1.96 1.61 5.63
N ASP A 199 1.55 1.49 6.90
CA ASP A 199 1.70 2.50 7.96
C ASP A 199 2.60 2.04 9.13
N ARG A 200 3.33 0.93 8.98
CA ARG A 200 4.19 0.33 10.03
C ARG A 200 5.68 0.57 9.86
N PHE A 201 6.08 1.47 8.96
CA PHE A 201 7.50 1.68 8.64
C PHE A 201 8.33 2.19 9.83
N ASN A 202 7.76 2.96 10.76
CA ASN A 202 8.44 3.32 12.00
C ASN A 202 8.81 2.10 12.87
N HIS A 203 7.93 1.10 12.94
CA HIS A 203 8.22 -0.17 13.62
C HIS A 203 9.29 -0.98 12.88
N ILE A 204 9.20 -1.03 11.54
CA ILE A 204 10.17 -1.70 10.67
C ILE A 204 11.57 -1.11 10.85
N TYR A 205 11.71 0.23 10.80
CA TYR A 205 13.00 0.90 10.97
C TYR A 205 13.57 0.66 12.37
N ARG A 206 12.74 0.72 13.42
CA ARG A 206 13.16 0.37 14.77
C ARG A 206 13.65 -1.08 14.87
N PHE A 207 12.94 -2.03 14.26
CA PHE A 207 13.33 -3.44 14.25
C PHE A 207 14.67 -3.65 13.53
N LEU A 208 14.88 -2.97 12.40
CA LEU A 208 16.13 -3.01 11.63
C LEU A 208 17.29 -2.20 12.25
N GLY A 209 17.05 -1.45 13.32
CA GLY A 209 18.05 -0.55 13.89
C GLY A 209 18.39 0.66 13.00
N VAL A 210 17.53 0.98 12.03
CA VAL A 210 17.70 2.14 11.13
C VAL A 210 17.30 3.41 11.87
N PRO A 211 18.18 4.42 12.01
CA PRO A 211 17.82 5.69 12.62
C PRO A 211 16.74 6.42 11.81
N PHE A 212 15.70 6.88 12.49
CA PHE A 212 14.61 7.63 11.87
C PHE A 212 13.99 8.63 12.85
N LYS A 213 13.28 9.61 12.30
CA LYS A 213 12.39 10.51 13.03
C LYS A 213 10.96 10.13 12.68
N ASP A 214 10.17 9.73 13.67
CA ASP A 214 8.79 9.24 13.48
C ASP A 214 7.83 10.41 13.20
N VAL A 215 7.02 10.78 14.20
CA VAL A 215 6.14 11.95 14.16
C VAL A 215 6.52 12.84 15.33
N GLU A 216 6.83 14.11 15.05
CA GLU A 216 7.10 15.12 16.07
C GLU A 216 6.19 16.32 15.86
N ILE A 217 5.42 16.69 16.91
CA ILE A 217 4.72 17.96 16.94
C ILE A 217 5.71 19.07 17.30
N LEU A 218 6.07 19.88 16.31
CA LEU A 218 6.89 21.06 16.48
C LEU A 218 6.10 22.20 17.16
N PRO A 219 6.74 23.10 17.91
CA PRO A 219 6.07 24.28 18.46
C PRO A 219 5.55 25.21 17.34
N PRO A 220 4.55 26.08 17.61
CA PRO A 220 4.13 27.10 16.64
C PRO A 220 5.32 27.95 16.19
N SER A 221 5.48 28.11 14.88
CA SER A 221 6.47 29.04 14.34
C SER A 221 6.07 30.46 14.71
N LYS A 222 7.00 31.23 15.31
CA LYS A 222 6.85 32.69 15.44
C LYS A 222 7.24 33.28 14.08
N LEU A 223 6.27 33.44 13.19
CA LEU A 223 6.37 34.42 12.10
C LEU A 223 6.02 35.80 12.65
#